data_AF-A0A6M0AL07-F1
#
_entry.id   AF-A0A6M0AL07-F1
#
_cell.length_a   1.000
_cell.length_b   1.000
_cell.length_c   1.000
_cell.angle_alpha   90.00
_cell.angle_beta   90.00
_cell.angle_gamma   90.00
#
_symmetry.space_group_name_H-M   'P 1'
#
loop_
_entity.id
_entity.type
_entity.pdbx_description
1 polymer ?
#
loop_
_entity_poly.entity_id
_entity_poly.type
_entity_poly.pdbx_seq_one_letter_code
_entity_poly.pdbx_strand_id
1 'polypeptide(L)'
;ADKFVRLVKDLRQDLGKPDLPVVFAQIGTTTDPEKLPNWETVKAQQETVQLPATGMITTDDLGLQDHVHLTTESYLIVGKRFAKTFWKLTQRL
;
A
#
# COMPACT_ATOMS: atom_id res chain seq x y z
N ALA A 1 0.29 11.65 -5.10
CA ALA A 1 -0.35 10.36 -5.45
C ALA A 1 -0.53 10.11 -6.96
N ASP A 2 -0.41 11.13 -7.82
CA ASP A 2 -0.93 11.12 -9.20
C ASP A 2 -0.46 9.94 -10.06
N LYS A 3 0.81 9.55 -9.97
CA LYS A 3 1.35 8.40 -10.71
C LYS A 3 0.70 7.08 -10.30
N PHE A 4 0.47 6.85 -9.01
CA PHE A 4 -0.24 5.66 -8.52
C PHE A 4 -1.70 5.68 -8.95
N VAL A 5 -2.35 6.86 -8.88
CA VAL A 5 -3.72 7.02 -9.35
C VAL A 5 -3.85 6.70 -10.84
N ARG A 6 -2.90 7.18 -11.65
CA ARG A 6 -2.83 6.89 -13.07
C ARG A 6 -2.66 5.40 -13.34
N LEU A 7 -1.73 4.74 -12.65
CA LEU A 7 -1.51 3.29 -12.75
C LEU A 7 -2.80 2.50 -12.50
N VAL A 8 -3.53 2.80 -11.42
CA VAL A 8 -4.78 2.09 -11.10
C VAL A 8 -5.85 2.32 -12.16
N LYS A 9 -5.97 3.55 -12.68
CA LYS A 9 -6.93 3.87 -13.75
C LYS A 9 -6.61 3.13 -15.04
N ASP A 10 -5.33 3.12 -15.44
CA ASP A 10 -4.88 2.44 -16.65
C ASP A 10 -5.11 0.92 -16.53
N LEU A 11 -4.75 0.29 -15.40
CA LEU A 11 -5.01 -1.14 -15.17
C LEU A 11 -6.50 -1.49 -15.24
N ARG A 12 -7.37 -0.65 -14.68
CA ARG A 12 -8.83 -0.83 -14.74
C ARG A 12 -9.36 -0.73 -16.16
N GLN A 13 -8.84 0.21 -16.94
CA GLN A 13 -9.19 0.40 -18.34
C GLN A 13 -8.72 -0.78 -19.17
N ASP A 14 -7.44 -1.15 -19.08
CA ASP A 14 -6.82 -2.21 -19.88
C ASP A 14 -7.45 -3.58 -19.61
N LEU A 15 -7.90 -3.84 -18.38
CA LEU A 15 -8.58 -5.07 -18.01
C LEU A 15 -10.10 -5.03 -18.23
N GLY A 16 -10.67 -3.89 -18.58
CA GLY A 16 -12.13 -3.70 -18.68
C GLY A 16 -12.86 -3.91 -17.35
N LYS A 17 -12.21 -3.58 -16.22
CA LYS A 17 -12.72 -3.77 -14.85
C LYS A 17 -12.71 -2.43 -14.10
N PRO A 18 -13.70 -1.54 -14.29
CA PRO A 18 -13.72 -0.21 -13.67
C PRO A 18 -13.70 -0.24 -12.13
N ASP A 19 -14.25 -1.30 -11.54
CA ASP A 19 -14.34 -1.48 -10.08
C ASP A 19 -13.33 -2.50 -9.54
N LEU A 20 -12.26 -2.82 -10.28
CA LEU A 20 -11.22 -3.74 -9.82
C LEU A 20 -10.71 -3.29 -8.44
N PRO A 21 -10.87 -4.11 -7.38
CA PRO A 21 -10.40 -3.76 -6.05
C PRO A 21 -8.87 -3.69 -6.02
N VAL A 22 -8.33 -2.60 -5.49
CA VAL A 22 -6.89 -2.43 -5.31
C VAL A 22 -6.59 -2.24 -3.83
N VAL A 23 -5.71 -3.08 -3.29
CA VAL A 23 -5.16 -2.87 -1.96
C VAL A 23 -3.67 -2.67 -2.10
N PHE A 24 -3.12 -1.67 -1.42
CA PHE A 24 -1.68 -1.41 -1.39
C PHE A 24 -1.20 -1.15 0.04
N ALA A 25 0.10 -1.24 0.27
CA ALA A 25 0.72 -0.91 1.54
C ALA A 25 1.41 0.44 1.44
N GLN A 26 1.26 1.28 2.46
CA GLN A 26 2.22 2.32 2.73
C GLN A 26 3.57 1.66 3.03
N ILE A 27 4.67 2.21 2.49
CA ILE A 27 6.00 1.72 2.85
C ILE A 27 6.22 1.88 4.37
N GLY A 28 6.99 0.96 4.96
CA GLY A 28 7.20 0.92 6.41
C GLY A 28 8.14 2.00 6.91
N THR A 29 8.66 1.85 8.13
CA THR A 29 9.71 2.72 8.63
C THR A 29 11.07 2.40 7.98
N THR A 30 12.05 3.28 8.16
CA THR A 30 13.44 3.03 7.77
C THR A 30 14.39 3.39 8.91
N THR A 31 15.49 2.65 9.04
CA THR A 31 16.57 3.00 9.98
C THR A 31 17.73 3.76 9.31
N ASP A 32 17.60 4.09 8.02
CA ASP A 32 18.60 4.85 7.24
C ASP A 32 17.96 6.05 6.50
N PRO A 33 17.38 7.02 7.24
CA PRO A 33 16.68 8.15 6.65
C PRO A 33 17.60 9.10 5.85
N GLU A 34 18.90 9.14 6.18
CA GLU A 34 19.88 9.99 5.49
C GLU A 34 20.10 9.54 4.04
N LYS A 35 20.14 8.22 3.79
CA LYS A 35 20.25 7.67 2.44
C LYS A 35 18.92 7.65 1.68
N LEU A 36 17.80 7.80 2.40
CA LEU A 36 16.45 7.73 1.86
C LEU A 36 15.68 9.02 2.15
N PRO A 37 16.16 10.19 1.69
CA PRO A 37 15.62 11.49 2.10
C PRO A 37 14.15 11.72 1.71
N ASN A 38 13.65 10.96 0.74
CA ASN A 38 12.26 11.07 0.26
C ASN A 38 11.31 10.05 0.91
N TRP A 39 11.75 9.27 1.90
CA TRP A 39 10.96 8.19 2.49
C TRP A 39 9.62 8.68 3.03
N GLU A 40 9.65 9.69 3.89
CA GLU A 40 8.44 10.31 4.44
C GLU A 40 7.62 11.05 3.38
N THR A 41 8.27 11.59 2.34
CA THR A 41 7.54 12.18 1.20
C THR A 41 6.72 11.13 0.46
N VAL A 42 7.26 9.93 0.23
CA VAL A 42 6.54 8.83 -0.41
C VAL A 42 5.39 8.35 0.48
N LYS A 43 5.62 8.20 1.78
CA LYS A 43 4.58 7.82 2.75
C LYS A 43 3.41 8.81 2.78
N ALA A 44 3.71 10.10 2.84
CA ALA A 44 2.69 11.15 2.77
C ALA A 44 1.93 11.10 1.43
N GLN A 45 2.62 10.87 0.30
CA GLN A 45 1.95 10.72 -0.99
C GLN A 45 1.03 9.48 -1.05
N GLN A 46 1.39 8.38 -0.41
CA GLN A 46 0.57 7.17 -0.32
C GLN A 46 -0.72 7.43 0.50
N GLU A 47 -0.65 8.19 1.58
CA GLU A 47 -1.83 8.58 2.39
C GLU A 47 -2.83 9.44 1.62
N THR A 48 -2.36 10.23 0.65
CA THR A 48 -3.25 11.08 -0.17
C THR A 48 -4.04 10.32 -1.23
N VAL A 49 -3.82 9.02 -1.41
CA VAL A 49 -4.53 8.23 -2.44
C VAL A 49 -6.01 8.10 -2.06
N GLN A 50 -6.85 8.76 -2.85
CA GLN A 50 -8.31 8.66 -2.76
C GLN A 50 -8.86 8.15 -4.09
N LEU A 51 -9.24 6.86 -4.12
CA LEU A 51 -9.81 6.21 -5.31
C LEU A 51 -10.93 5.24 -4.92
N PRO A 52 -11.99 5.11 -5.74
CA PRO A 52 -13.01 4.08 -5.55
C PRO A 52 -12.40 2.68 -5.54
N ALA A 53 -13.02 1.75 -4.79
CA ALA A 53 -12.59 0.36 -4.65
C ALA A 53 -11.08 0.22 -4.35
N THR A 54 -10.52 1.14 -3.56
CA THR A 54 -9.10 1.16 -3.20
C THR A 54 -8.94 1.23 -1.68
N GLY A 55 -7.98 0.49 -1.13
CA GLY A 55 -7.66 0.51 0.30
C GLY A 55 -6.16 0.50 0.54
N MET A 56 -5.73 1.19 1.59
CA MET A 56 -4.33 1.19 2.04
C MET A 56 -4.20 0.46 3.37
N ILE A 57 -3.11 -0.26 3.56
CA ILE A 57 -2.67 -0.75 4.86
C ILE A 57 -1.39 -0.02 5.29
N THR A 58 -1.19 0.15 6.59
CA THR A 58 0.04 0.71 7.16
C THR A 58 1.00 -0.41 7.57
N THR A 59 2.30 -0.10 7.68
CA THR A 59 3.34 -1.07 8.05
C THR A 59 4.41 -0.51 9.01
N ASP A 60 4.30 0.74 9.45
CA ASP A 60 5.28 1.41 10.33
C ASP A 60 5.48 0.75 11.70
N ASP A 61 4.46 0.06 12.20
CA ASP A 61 4.49 -0.63 13.50
C ASP A 61 5.17 -2.00 13.45
N LEU A 62 5.66 -2.41 12.27
CA LEU A 62 6.19 -3.75 12.04
C LEU A 62 7.73 -3.78 12.11
N GLY A 63 8.27 -4.91 12.57
CA GLY A 63 9.71 -5.11 12.70
C GLY A 63 10.43 -5.21 11.35
N LEU A 64 11.63 -4.64 11.29
CA LEU A 64 12.54 -4.70 10.15
C LEU A 64 13.60 -5.79 10.32
N GLN A 65 13.94 -6.45 9.21
CA GLN A 65 15.09 -7.36 9.08
C GLN A 65 16.39 -6.60 8.83
N ASP A 66 16.31 -5.47 8.14
CA ASP A 66 17.43 -4.58 7.84
C ASP A 66 16.97 -3.10 7.88
N HIS A 67 17.54 -2.24 7.04
CA HIS A 67 17.17 -0.83 7.01
C HIS A 67 15.77 -0.55 6.44
N VAL A 68 15.21 -1.43 5.59
CA VAL A 68 13.96 -1.17 4.87
C VAL A 68 13.05 -2.41 4.70
N HIS A 69 13.59 -3.62 4.78
CA HIS A 69 12.83 -4.85 4.59
C HIS A 69 12.22 -5.32 5.91
N LEU A 70 10.97 -5.79 5.85
CA LEU A 70 10.25 -6.34 7.00
C LEU A 70 10.77 -7.75 7.33
N THR A 71 10.66 -8.17 8.59
CA THR A 71 10.91 -9.58 8.97
C THR A 71 9.84 -10.51 8.38
N THR A 72 10.11 -11.82 8.40
CA THR A 72 9.14 -12.83 7.99
C THR A 72 7.84 -12.75 8.82
N GLU A 73 7.93 -12.56 10.12
CA GLU A 73 6.80 -12.41 11.03
C GLU A 73 5.97 -11.16 10.70
N SER A 74 6.65 -10.06 10.38
CA SER A 74 6.01 -8.82 9.93
C SER A 74 5.24 -9.03 8.62
N TYR A 75 5.80 -9.78 7.64
CA TYR A 75 5.09 -10.10 6.41
C TYR A 75 3.83 -10.97 6.63
N LEU A 76 3.80 -11.83 7.65
CA LEU A 76 2.57 -12.55 8.02
C LEU A 76 1.46 -11.59 8.48
N ILE A 77 1.83 -10.51 9.19
CA ILE A 77 0.89 -9.47 9.61
C ILE A 77 0.42 -8.66 8.39
N VAL A 78 1.34 -8.28 7.49
CA VAL A 78 1.02 -7.62 6.23
C VAL A 78 -0.01 -8.41 5.43
N GLY A 79 0.19 -9.72 5.25
CA GLY A 79 -0.76 -10.59 4.55
C GLY A 79 -2.16 -10.58 5.17
N LYS A 80 -2.25 -10.65 6.51
CA LYS A 80 -3.54 -10.54 7.22
C LYS A 80 -4.22 -9.18 7.01
N ARG A 81 -3.44 -8.08 7.00
CA ARG A 81 -3.96 -6.73 6.74
C ARG A 81 -4.48 -6.59 5.31
N PHE A 82 -3.72 -7.08 4.32
CA PHE A 82 -4.17 -7.13 2.93
C PHE A 82 -5.48 -7.91 2.78
N ALA A 83 -5.54 -9.13 3.31
CA ALA A 83 -6.73 -9.97 3.25
C ALA A 83 -7.95 -9.29 3.87
N LYS A 84 -7.80 -8.70 5.06
CA LYS A 84 -8.88 -7.98 5.75
C LYS A 84 -9.36 -6.76 4.96
N THR A 85 -8.45 -5.96 4.41
CA THR A 85 -8.83 -4.76 3.64
C THR A 85 -9.47 -5.14 2.30
N PHE A 86 -8.91 -6.13 1.60
CA PHE A 86 -9.50 -6.65 0.36
C PHE A 86 -10.92 -7.17 0.59
N TRP A 87 -11.10 -7.99 1.63
CA TRP A 87 -12.42 -8.52 1.99
C TRP A 87 -13.46 -7.42 2.22
N LYS A 88 -13.10 -6.33 2.91
CA LYS A 88 -14.00 -5.18 3.12
C LYS A 88 -14.41 -4.49 1.82
N LEU A 89 -13.54 -4.46 0.82
CA LEU A 89 -13.85 -3.88 -0.49
C LEU A 89 -14.79 -4.76 -1.29
N THR A 90 -14.63 -6.09 -1.22
CA THR A 90 -15.41 -7.03 -2.04
C THR A 90 -16.75 -7.44 -1.44
N GLN A 91 -16.96 -7.25 -0.14
CA GLN A 91 -18.25 -7.53 0.52
C GLN A 91 -19.31 -6.43 0.29
N ARG A 92 -18.97 -5.36 -0.45
CA ARG A 92 -19.89 -4.27 -0.81
C ARG A 92 -20.47 -4.41 -2.22
N LEU A 93 -20.22 -5.53 -2.89
CA LEU A 93 -20.87 -5.96 -4.14
C LEU A 93 -22.02 -6.89 -3.82
#